data_AF-A0A166AUK6-F1
#
_entry.id   AF-A0A166AUK6-F1
#
_cell.length_a   1.000
_cell.length_b   1.000
_cell.length_c   1.000
_cell.angle_alpha   90.00
_cell.angle_beta   90.00
_cell.angle_gamma   90.00
#
_symmetry.space_group_name_H-M   'P 1'
#
loop_
_entity.id
_entity.type
_entity.pdbx_description
1 polymer ?
#
loop_
_entity_poly.entity_id
_entity_poly.type
_entity_poly.pdbx_seq_one_letter_code
_entity_poly.pdbx_strand_id
1 'polypeptide(L)'
;MGDPQTPIPLPERVETMIEQICKEQKQPHPDADARKILASIGEEKSLHMLTIISQTQIKKTFSGFIKYLLKNYRPKPLSHAMSPKSTLSTPHKRTPSSVSG
;
A
#
# COMPACT_ATOMS: atom_id res chain seq x y z
N MET A 1 25.27 20.60 -21.37
CA MET A 1 24.35 19.45 -21.40
C MET A 1 23.86 19.25 -19.98
N GLY A 2 22.58 19.48 -19.70
CA GLY A 2 21.98 19.17 -18.40
C GLY A 2 21.32 17.81 -18.51
N ASP A 3 21.71 16.89 -17.65
CA ASP A 3 21.36 15.47 -17.69
C ASP A 3 19.85 15.32 -17.37
N PRO A 4 19.03 14.64 -18.20
CA PRO A 4 17.59 14.51 -17.99
C PRO A 4 17.23 13.48 -16.89
N GLN A 5 18.00 13.43 -15.80
CA GLN A 5 17.82 12.49 -14.70
C GLN A 5 17.94 13.15 -13.32
N THR A 6 17.64 14.45 -13.19
CA THR A 6 17.63 15.09 -11.87
C THR A 6 16.70 14.31 -10.94
N PRO A 7 17.27 13.62 -9.92
CA PRO A 7 16.49 12.80 -9.04
C PRO A 7 15.53 13.71 -8.27
N ILE A 8 14.24 13.35 -8.22
CA ILE A 8 13.28 14.10 -7.40
C ILE A 8 13.78 14.06 -5.96
N PRO A 9 14.00 15.22 -5.31
CA PRO A 9 14.50 15.25 -3.96
C PRO A 9 13.50 14.53 -3.05
N LEU A 10 13.99 13.49 -2.38
CA LEU A 10 13.24 12.77 -1.36
C LEU A 10 13.75 13.19 0.01
N PRO A 11 12.93 13.11 1.07
CA PRO A 11 13.42 13.31 2.43
C PRO A 11 14.58 12.37 2.75
N GLU A 12 15.56 12.84 3.52
CA GLU A 12 16.81 12.12 3.84
C GLU A 12 16.56 10.70 4.36
N ARG A 13 15.55 10.52 5.21
CA ARG A 13 15.18 9.20 5.75
C ARG A 13 14.72 8.24 4.66
N VAL A 14 13.96 8.74 3.69
CA VAL A 14 13.48 7.94 2.55
C VAL A 14 14.66 7.55 1.66
N GLU A 15 15.59 8.47 1.41
CA GLU A 15 16.79 8.21 0.62
C GLU A 15 17.70 7.17 1.29
N THR A 16 17.96 7.32 2.59
CA THR A 16 18.74 6.37 3.38
C THR A 16 18.14 4.96 3.33
N MET A 17 16.81 4.85 3.46
CA MET A 17 16.13 3.56 3.43
C MET A 17 16.15 2.94 2.03
N ILE A 18 16.05 3.74 0.97
CA ILE A 18 16.24 3.30 -0.42
C ILE A 18 17.64 2.70 -0.61
N GLU A 19 18.68 3.41 -0.16
CA GLU A 19 20.07 2.95 -0.29
C GLU A 19 20.30 1.62 0.45
N GLN A 20 19.75 1.50 1.67
CA GLN A 20 19.84 0.27 2.44
C GLN A 20 19.21 -0.91 1.69
N ILE A 21 17.99 -0.75 1.17
CA ILE A 21 17.30 -1.80 0.40
C ILE A 21 18.08 -2.16 -0.87
N CYS A 22 18.56 -1.17 -1.60
CA CYS A 22 19.35 -1.38 -2.81
C CYS A 22 20.61 -2.20 -2.50
N LYS A 23 21.31 -1.88 -1.42
CA LYS A 23 22.51 -2.61 -0.99
C LYS A 23 22.19 -4.03 -0.51
N GLU A 24 21.19 -4.17 0.35
CA GLU A 24 20.87 -5.44 1.01
C GLU A 24 20.25 -6.46 0.05
N GLN A 25 19.37 -5.99 -0.84
CA GLN A 25 18.68 -6.84 -1.81
C GLN A 25 19.33 -6.84 -3.21
N LYS A 26 20.49 -6.19 -3.36
CA LYS A 26 21.23 -6.05 -4.62
C LYS A 26 20.36 -5.51 -5.77
N GLN A 27 19.58 -4.48 -5.47
CA GLN A 27 18.66 -3.86 -6.42
C GLN A 27 19.22 -2.53 -6.95
N PRO A 28 18.90 -2.17 -8.19
CA PRO A 28 19.20 -0.82 -8.69
C PRO A 28 18.37 0.23 -7.96
N HIS A 29 18.84 1.48 -8.00
CA HIS A 29 18.06 2.61 -7.50
C HIS A 29 16.70 2.72 -8.21
N PRO A 30 15.66 3.21 -7.51
CA PRO A 30 14.36 3.40 -8.09
C PRO A 30 14.39 4.43 -9.21
N ASP A 31 13.56 4.19 -10.24
CA ASP A 31 13.43 5.09 -11.39
C ASP A 31 12.76 6.41 -11.00
N ALA A 32 12.85 7.42 -11.87
CA ALA A 32 12.26 8.73 -11.63
C ALA A 32 10.76 8.62 -11.31
N ASP A 33 10.02 7.76 -11.99
CA ASP A 33 8.60 7.49 -11.71
C ASP A 33 8.35 6.93 -10.31
N ALA A 34 9.11 5.94 -9.85
CA ALA A 34 8.99 5.44 -8.49
C ALA A 34 9.38 6.51 -7.46
N ARG A 35 10.38 7.35 -7.73
CA ARG A 35 10.71 8.50 -6.86
C ARG A 35 9.57 9.52 -6.83
N LYS A 36 8.90 9.82 -7.95
CA LYS A 36 7.72 10.70 -7.97
C LYS A 36 6.61 10.15 -7.07
N ILE A 37 6.41 8.83 -7.11
CA ILE A 37 5.40 8.16 -6.27
C ILE A 37 5.71 8.35 -4.79
N LEU A 38 6.94 8.08 -4.37
CA LEU A 38 7.35 8.25 -2.97
C LEU A 38 7.20 9.71 -2.52
N ALA A 39 7.63 10.67 -3.35
CA ALA A 39 7.43 12.09 -3.06
C ALA A 39 5.94 12.47 -2.92
N SER A 40 5.08 11.93 -3.79
CA SER A 40 3.65 12.25 -3.85
C SER A 40 2.86 11.69 -2.66
N ILE A 41 3.21 10.50 -2.16
CA ILE A 41 2.52 9.90 -1.00
C ILE A 41 3.00 10.47 0.35
N GLY A 42 4.11 11.22 0.36
CA GLY A 42 4.72 11.80 1.56
C GLY A 42 5.70 10.86 2.27
N GLU A 43 6.45 11.43 3.22
CA GLU A 43 7.55 10.75 3.92
C GLU A 43 7.10 9.51 4.69
N GLU A 44 6.11 9.65 5.58
CA GLU A 44 5.68 8.57 6.46
C GLU A 44 5.16 7.35 5.69
N LYS A 45 4.32 7.57 4.69
CA LYS A 45 3.79 6.49 3.83
C LYS A 45 4.89 5.85 3.00
N SER A 46 5.84 6.65 2.52
CA SER A 46 7.01 6.14 1.81
C SER A 46 7.84 5.23 2.70
N LEU A 47 8.17 5.65 3.92
CA LEU A 47 8.93 4.85 4.87
C LEU A 47 8.20 3.55 5.22
N HIS A 48 6.88 3.60 5.41
CA HIS A 48 6.07 2.40 5.66
C HIS A 48 6.15 1.42 4.49
N MET A 49 5.99 1.90 3.25
CA MET A 49 6.15 1.06 2.05
C MET A 49 7.56 0.48 1.94
N LEU A 50 8.59 1.29 2.16
CA LEU A 50 9.99 0.86 2.10
C LEU A 50 10.31 -0.16 3.20
N THR A 51 9.70 -0.05 4.38
CA THR A 51 9.80 -1.05 5.46
C THR A 51 9.19 -2.38 5.05
N ILE A 52 8.03 -2.39 4.40
CA ILE A 52 7.42 -3.62 3.87
C ILE A 52 8.33 -4.25 2.81
N ILE A 53 8.92 -3.41 1.95
CA ILE A 53 9.82 -3.86 0.89
C ILE A 53 11.11 -4.43 1.49
N SER A 54 11.69 -3.83 2.53
CA SER A 54 12.92 -4.34 3.14
C SER A 54 12.75 -5.73 3.73
N GLN A 55 11.55 -6.04 4.25
CA GLN A 55 11.18 -7.34 4.80
C GLN A 55 10.79 -8.37 3.73
N THR A 56 10.60 -7.96 2.48
CA THR A 56 10.13 -8.83 1.40
C THR A 56 11.17 -8.92 0.29
N GLN A 57 11.57 -10.15 -0.07
CA GLN A 57 12.52 -10.34 -1.17
C GLN A 57 11.96 -9.81 -2.50
N ILE A 58 12.66 -8.85 -3.10
CA ILE A 58 12.32 -8.29 -4.41
C ILE A 58 12.62 -9.32 -5.49
N LYS A 59 11.57 -9.85 -6.14
CA LYS A 59 11.67 -10.87 -7.20
C LYS A 59 11.89 -10.29 -8.61
N LYS A 60 11.55 -9.02 -8.81
CA LYS A 60 11.62 -8.35 -10.11
C LYS A 60 12.53 -7.12 -9.99
N THR A 61 11.93 -5.93 -9.94
CA THR A 61 12.64 -4.67 -9.78
C THR A 61 12.06 -3.89 -8.62
N PHE A 62 12.93 -3.16 -7.91
CA PHE A 62 12.51 -2.31 -6.81
C PHE A 62 11.46 -1.27 -7.24
N SER A 63 11.68 -0.56 -8.35
CA SER A 63 10.72 0.38 -8.94
C SER A 63 9.37 -0.27 -9.24
N GLY A 64 9.38 -1.48 -9.80
CA GLY A 64 8.16 -2.23 -10.09
C GLY A 64 7.41 -2.63 -8.82
N PHE A 65 8.14 -2.94 -7.74
CA PHE A 65 7.53 -3.32 -6.48
C PHE A 65 6.90 -2.13 -5.75
N ILE A 66 7.51 -0.94 -5.81
CA ILE A 66 6.92 0.31 -5.32
C ILE A 66 5.59 0.59 -6.04
N LYS A 67 5.59 0.54 -7.39
CA LYS A 67 4.39 0.74 -8.22
C LYS A 67 3.30 -0.29 -7.90
N TYR A 68 3.70 -1.55 -7.70
CA TYR A 68 2.79 -2.64 -7.31
C TYR A 68 2.18 -2.40 -5.94
N LEU A 69 2.99 -2.08 -4.93
CA LEU A 69 2.50 -1.79 -3.59
C LEU A 69 1.53 -0.62 -3.65
N LEU A 70 1.84 0.49 -4.33
CA LEU A 70 0.88 1.61 -4.42
C LEU A 70 -0.48 1.18 -5.00
N LYS A 71 -0.48 0.36 -6.06
CA LYS A 71 -1.71 -0.10 -6.71
C LYS A 71 -2.55 -1.03 -5.82
N ASN A 72 -1.90 -1.85 -4.99
CA ASN A 72 -2.57 -2.88 -4.20
C ASN A 72 -2.77 -2.47 -2.73
N TYR A 73 -1.97 -1.53 -2.23
CA TYR A 73 -2.07 -0.96 -0.91
C TYR A 73 -3.13 0.14 -0.92
N ARG A 74 -4.39 -0.26 -1.14
CA ARG A 74 -5.49 0.53 -0.60
C ARG A 74 -5.35 0.41 0.91
N PRO A 75 -5.15 1.52 1.66
CA PRO A 75 -5.32 1.44 3.10
C PRO A 75 -6.72 0.87 3.29
N LYS A 76 -6.82 -0.35 3.81
CA LYS A 76 -8.07 -0.77 4.42
C LYS A 76 -8.36 0.35 5.40
N PRO A 77 -9.52 1.04 5.31
CA PRO A 77 -9.86 1.98 6.35
C PRO A 77 -9.65 1.22 7.66
N LEU A 78 -8.99 1.85 8.62
CA LEU A 78 -8.95 1.37 10.00
C LEU A 78 -10.40 1.45 10.50
N SER A 79 -11.26 0.56 10.01
CA SER A 79 -12.50 0.19 10.65
C SER A 79 -12.07 -0.62 11.86
N HIS A 80 -11.60 0.10 12.86
CA HIS A 80 -11.48 -0.39 14.21
C HIS A 80 -12.84 -0.95 14.61
N ALA A 81 -12.88 -2.27 14.71
CA ALA A 81 -13.61 -3.00 15.73
C ALA A 81 -14.98 -2.44 16.14
N MET A 82 -16.03 -2.94 15.47
CA MET A 82 -17.22 -3.42 16.17
C MET A 82 -17.74 -4.64 15.41
N SER A 83 -17.27 -5.82 15.79
CA SER A 83 -18.18 -6.97 15.78
C SER A 83 -19.09 -6.80 17.00
N PRO A 84 -20.41 -6.95 16.82
CA PRO A 84 -21.01 -8.12 17.41
C PRO A 84 -21.55 -9.00 16.29
N LYS A 85 -21.30 -10.29 16.45
CA LYS A 85 -22.03 -11.34 15.76
C LYS A 85 -23.51 -11.15 16.10
N SER A 86 -24.36 -10.86 15.13
CA SER A 86 -25.75 -11.31 15.17
C SER A 86 -25.98 -12.24 14.00
N THR A 87 -26.02 -13.50 14.39
CA THR A 87 -26.59 -14.64 13.68
C THR A 87 -27.85 -14.29 12.91
N LEU A 88 -27.84 -14.68 11.63
CA LEU A 88 -28.93 -15.35 10.95
C LEU A 88 -30.29 -14.64 10.94
N SER A 89 -30.61 -13.99 9.83
CA SER A 89 -32.00 -13.72 9.46
C SER A 89 -32.19 -13.86 7.97
N THR A 90 -32.31 -15.11 7.54
CA THR A 90 -33.24 -15.59 6.52
C THR A 90 -33.15 -17.12 6.57
N PRO A 91 -34.24 -17.88 6.35
CA PRO A 91 -35.36 -17.52 5.48
C PRO A 91 -36.74 -17.97 6.03
N HIS A 92 -37.86 -17.63 5.36
CA HIS A 92 -38.93 -18.58 4.96
C HIS A 92 -40.24 -17.88 4.57
N LYS A 93 -40.54 -18.06 3.28
CA LYS A 93 -41.84 -18.24 2.63
C LYS A 93 -43.11 -18.38 3.50
N ARG A 94 -44.15 -17.72 2.96
CA ARG A 94 -45.55 -18.17 2.72
C ARG A 94 -46.66 -17.95 3.79
N THR A 95 -47.54 -17.01 3.43
CA THR A 95 -49.04 -17.10 3.34
C THR A 95 -49.86 -17.16 4.65
N PRO A 96 -51.21 -17.04 4.61
CA PRO A 96 -51.96 -15.91 5.15
C PRO A 96 -52.83 -16.31 6.37
N SER A 97 -53.52 -15.34 6.99
CA SER A 97 -54.93 -15.43 7.47
C SER A 97 -55.19 -14.55 8.72
N SER A 98 -56.17 -13.66 8.58
CA SER A 98 -57.27 -13.31 9.50
C SER A 98 -57.05 -13.27 11.02
N VAL A 99 -57.39 -12.15 11.69
CA VAL A 99 -58.70 -11.95 12.37
C VAL A 99 -58.71 -10.78 13.40
N SER A 100 -59.78 -9.99 13.31
CA SER A 100 -60.54 -9.20 14.31
C SER A 100 -59.98 -8.01 15.11
N GLY A 101 -60.83 -6.97 15.12
CA GLY A 101 -60.88 -5.81 16.00
C GLY A 101 -61.97 -4.87 15.50
#